data_AF-A0A9D6UCY6-F1
#
_entry.id   AF-A0A9D6UCY6-F1
#
_cell.length_a   1.000
_cell.length_b   1.000
_cell.length_c   1.000
_cell.angle_alpha   90.00
_cell.angle_beta   90.00
_cell.angle_gamma   90.00
#
_symmetry.space_group_name_H-M   'P 1'
#
loop_
_entity.id
_entity.type
_entity.pdbx_description
1 polymer ?
#
loop_
_entity_poly.entity_id
_entity_poly.type
_entity_poly.pdbx_seq_one_letter_code
_entity_poly.pdbx_strand_id
1 'polypeptide(L)'
;MRLNGNAYGKTSAGKWVDAATGEHGDLLDVIRIRCNLSNFGDVLDEARRLLNSERCGATPTSTNPASLSPTGSTASACRLFHMSRPIAGTLAETYLRHRGITVFLGTSALRFHPRCYYRPDRHAPTQTFPALIAAISDASGDIVGVQRT
;
A
#
# COMPACT_ATOMS: atom_id res chain seq x y z
N MET A 1 20.82 28.72 -2.56
CA MET A 1 20.01 29.59 -3.44
C MET A 1 18.59 29.05 -3.48
N ARG A 2 17.64 29.72 -2.80
CA ARG A 2 16.20 29.50 -3.04
C ARG A 2 15.83 30.34 -4.26
N LEU A 3 15.19 29.73 -5.26
CA LEU A 3 14.61 30.49 -6.37
C LEU A 3 13.37 31.19 -5.83
N ASN A 4 13.46 32.51 -5.64
CA ASN A 4 12.32 33.35 -5.32
C ASN A 4 11.38 33.37 -6.54
N GLY A 5 10.26 32.65 -6.47
CA GLY A 5 9.12 32.76 -7.38
C GLY A 5 8.05 33.67 -6.77
N ASN A 6 7.45 34.51 -7.61
CA ASN A 6 6.69 35.71 -7.24
C ASN A 6 5.43 35.48 -6.39
N ALA A 7 4.96 36.58 -5.81
CA ALA A 7 3.61 36.75 -5.28
C ALA A 7 2.61 36.82 -6.44
N TYR A 8 1.48 36.11 -6.28
CA TYR A 8 0.32 36.06 -7.17
C TYR A 8 0.48 35.24 -8.47
N GLY A 9 0.23 33.93 -8.37
CA GLY A 9 -0.09 33.11 -9.54
C GLY A 9 0.07 31.61 -9.35
N LYS A 10 -0.98 30.95 -8.87
CA LYS A 10 -1.38 29.57 -9.23
C LYS A 10 -0.26 28.55 -9.55
N THR A 11 0.72 28.39 -8.67
CA THR A 11 1.55 27.20 -8.41
C THR A 11 2.18 27.46 -7.04
N SER A 12 2.23 26.58 -6.04
CA SER A 12 2.44 25.14 -6.06
C SER A 12 1.78 24.55 -4.80
N ALA A 13 0.70 23.79 -4.97
CA ALA A 13 0.16 22.98 -3.89
C ALA A 13 1.24 22.01 -3.39
N GLY A 14 1.47 21.97 -2.08
CA GLY A 14 2.27 20.92 -1.45
C GLY A 14 1.70 19.54 -1.81
N LYS A 15 2.58 18.59 -2.13
CA LYS A 15 2.17 17.23 -2.57
C LYS A 15 1.54 16.39 -1.46
N TRP A 16 1.61 16.83 -0.20
CA TRP A 16 0.88 16.21 0.90
C TRP A 16 0.10 17.27 1.67
N VAL A 17 -1.05 16.84 2.18
CA VAL A 17 -1.95 17.63 3.02
C VAL A 17 -2.41 16.73 4.17
N ASP A 18 -2.26 17.21 5.41
CA ASP A 18 -2.87 16.59 6.58
C ASP A 18 -4.36 16.98 6.64
N ALA A 19 -5.25 15.99 6.63
CA ALA A 19 -6.69 16.20 6.58
C ALA A 19 -7.30 16.64 7.93
N ALA A 20 -6.58 16.47 9.05
CA ALA A 20 -7.03 16.83 10.39
C ALA A 20 -6.55 18.23 10.81
N THR A 21 -5.33 18.62 10.42
CA THR A 21 -4.72 19.92 10.81
C THR A 21 -4.71 20.95 9.68
N GLY A 22 -4.91 20.53 8.43
CA GLY A 22 -4.83 21.41 7.26
C GLY A 22 -3.40 21.80 6.88
N GLU A 23 -2.39 21.22 7.51
CA GLU A 23 -0.99 21.43 7.16
C GLU A 23 -0.70 20.88 5.76
N HIS A 24 0.13 21.58 4.99
CA HIS A 24 0.47 21.22 3.63
C HIS A 24 1.95 21.49 3.34
N GLY A 25 2.60 20.63 2.54
CA GLY A 25 4.02 20.79 2.23
C GLY A 25 4.51 19.89 1.11
N ASP A 26 5.82 19.87 0.90
CA ASP A 26 6.46 18.92 -0.02
C ASP A 26 7.07 17.71 0.72
N LEU A 27 7.60 16.74 -0.03
CA LEU A 27 8.22 15.54 0.57
C LEU A 27 9.43 15.87 1.46
N LEU A 28 10.14 16.97 1.19
CA LEU A 28 11.28 17.40 2.01
C LEU A 28 10.79 17.97 3.35
N ASP A 29 9.64 18.63 3.36
CA ASP A 29 9.00 19.04 4.62
C ASP A 29 8.64 17.85 5.51
N VAL A 30 8.15 16.75 4.93
CA VAL A 30 7.87 15.52 5.69
C VAL A 30 9.16 14.97 6.30
N ILE A 31 10.24 14.88 5.51
CA ILE A 31 11.54 14.38 5.99
C ILE A 31 12.07 15.28 7.11
N ARG A 32 11.97 16.60 6.93
CA ARG A 32 12.37 17.60 7.91
C ARG A 32 11.65 17.41 9.24
N ILE A 33 10.32 17.27 9.21
CA ILE A 33 9.48 17.10 10.41
C ILE A 33 9.78 15.76 11.10
N ARG A 34 9.86 14.68 10.33
CA ARG A 34 10.04 13.32 10.88
C ARG A 34 11.43 13.08 11.45
N CYS A 35 12.46 13.65 10.83
CA CYS A 35 13.85 13.51 11.29
C CYS A 35 14.29 14.67 12.20
N ASN A 36 13.38 15.59 12.55
CA ASN A 36 13.64 16.79 13.35
C ASN A 36 14.84 17.61 12.85
N LEU A 37 14.98 17.72 11.52
CA LEU A 37 16.11 18.38 10.89
C LEU A 37 15.82 19.87 10.75
N SER A 38 16.82 20.71 11.03
CA SER A 38 16.67 22.17 10.98
C SER A 38 17.26 22.77 9.69
N ASN A 39 18.30 22.13 9.15
CA ASN A 39 19.03 22.60 7.97
C ASN A 39 18.59 21.86 6.71
N PHE A 40 18.49 22.61 5.61
CA PHE A 40 18.14 22.06 4.30
C PHE A 40 19.19 21.08 3.76
N GLY A 41 20.47 21.28 4.11
CA GLY A 41 21.55 20.35 3.76
C GLY A 41 21.30 18.96 4.32
N ASP A 42 21.03 18.88 5.63
CA ASP A 42 20.76 17.61 6.32
C ASP A 42 19.50 16.93 5.79
N VAL A 43 18.46 17.71 5.44
CA VAL A 43 17.24 17.19 4.81
C VAL A 43 17.55 16.56 3.45
N LEU A 44 18.42 17.19 2.66
CA LEU A 44 18.82 16.66 1.36
C LEU A 44 19.70 15.42 1.48
N ASP A 45 20.60 15.39 2.47
CA ASP A 45 21.44 14.22 2.74
C ASP A 45 20.61 13.05 3.27
N GLU A 46 19.61 13.31 4.09
CA GLU A 46 18.65 12.30 4.52
C GLU A 46 17.76 11.82 3.37
N ALA A 47 17.30 12.72 2.50
CA ALA A 47 16.58 12.34 1.29
C ALA A 47 17.45 11.46 0.37
N ARG A 48 18.72 11.81 0.18
CA ARG A 48 19.70 10.99 -0.56
C ARG A 48 19.92 9.65 0.13
N ARG A 49 20.06 9.61 1.46
CA ARG A 49 20.21 8.37 2.22
C ARG A 49 19.01 7.46 2.02
N LEU A 50 17.79 7.98 2.15
CA LEU A 50 16.55 7.21 1.94
C LEU A 50 16.49 6.65 0.52
N LEU A 51 16.69 7.51 -0.50
CA LEU A 51 16.68 7.11 -1.91
C LEU A 51 17.79 6.11 -2.27
N ASN A 52 18.95 6.20 -1.63
CA ASN A 52 20.08 5.28 -1.84
C ASN A 52 20.02 4.03 -0.94
N SER A 53 19.18 4.01 0.09
CA SER A 53 19.04 2.88 1.03
C SER A 53 18.14 1.76 0.50
N GLU A 54 17.39 2.02 -0.57
CA GLU A 54 16.49 1.05 -1.23
C GLU A 54 17.24 -0.13 -1.90
N ARG A 55 18.56 -0.28 -1.73
CA ARG A 55 19.32 -1.36 -2.40
C ARG A 55 20.32 -2.15 -1.57
N CYS A 56 20.44 -1.97 -0.26
CA CYS A 56 21.38 -2.81 0.49
C CYS A 56 20.89 -3.18 1.88
N GLY A 57 20.27 -4.36 1.96
CA GLY A 57 20.32 -5.24 3.13
C GLY A 57 19.97 -4.62 4.47
N ALA A 58 18.67 -4.43 4.73
CA ALA A 58 18.18 -4.46 6.10
C ALA A 58 17.66 -5.88 6.37
N THR A 59 18.34 -6.58 7.27
CA THR A 59 17.82 -7.77 7.96
C THR A 59 16.44 -7.44 8.53
N PRO A 60 15.50 -8.42 8.64
CA PRO A 60 14.14 -8.12 9.03
C PRO A 60 14.08 -7.85 10.53
N THR A 61 14.43 -6.64 10.97
CA THR A 61 13.91 -6.11 12.22
C THR A 61 12.46 -5.77 11.97
N SER A 62 11.60 -6.73 12.28
CA SER A 62 10.15 -6.65 12.42
C SER A 62 9.75 -5.30 13.05
N THR A 63 9.49 -4.32 12.20
CA THR A 63 8.84 -3.08 12.59
C THR A 63 7.47 -3.13 11.95
N ASN A 64 6.55 -3.73 12.69
CA ASN A 64 5.12 -3.73 12.40
C ASN A 64 4.64 -2.27 12.23
N PRO A 65 4.15 -1.86 11.06
CA PRO A 65 3.18 -0.78 11.01
C PRO A 65 1.84 -1.39 11.47
N ALA A 66 1.58 -1.27 12.77
CA ALA A 66 0.32 -1.67 13.37
C ALA A 66 -0.82 -0.79 12.84
N SER A 67 -1.55 -1.28 11.84
CA SER A 67 -2.97 -0.94 11.62
C SER A 67 -3.68 -1.84 10.59
N LEU A 68 -3.52 -3.16 10.67
CA LEU A 68 -4.50 -4.14 10.16
C LEU A 68 -4.44 -5.36 11.09
N SER A 69 -5.57 -5.69 11.72
CA SER A 69 -5.71 -6.71 12.77
C SER A 69 -4.96 -8.02 12.50
N PRO A 70 -4.37 -8.68 13.52
CA PRO A 70 -3.68 -9.96 13.37
C PRO A 70 -4.70 -11.06 13.08
N THR A 71 -5.00 -11.27 11.80
CA THR A 71 -5.80 -12.41 11.35
C THR A 71 -5.19 -12.99 10.09
N GLY A 72 -4.03 -13.61 10.26
CA GLY A 72 -3.44 -14.50 9.27
C GLY A 72 -1.92 -14.51 9.36
N SER A 73 -1.35 -15.67 9.67
CA SER A 73 0.06 -15.94 9.34
C SER A 73 0.25 -15.76 7.83
N THR A 74 1.46 -15.43 7.38
CA THR A 74 1.87 -15.50 5.97
C THR A 74 1.45 -16.82 5.33
N ALA A 75 1.51 -17.94 6.08
CA ALA A 75 1.03 -19.25 5.65
C ALA A 75 -0.49 -19.28 5.38
N SER A 76 -1.30 -18.59 6.19
CA SER A 76 -2.76 -18.49 5.96
C SER A 76 -3.09 -17.64 4.74
N ALA A 77 -2.38 -16.53 4.54
CA ALA A 77 -2.52 -15.69 3.35
C ALA A 77 -2.15 -16.45 2.08
N CYS A 78 -1.00 -17.13 2.10
CA CYS A 78 -0.53 -17.97 1.02
C CYS A 78 -1.53 -19.10 0.72
N ARG A 79 -2.05 -19.79 1.75
CA ARG A 79 -3.08 -20.82 1.57
C ARG A 79 -4.35 -20.28 0.92
N LEU A 80 -4.87 -19.15 1.39
CA LEU A 80 -6.08 -18.53 0.81
C LEU A 80 -5.84 -18.14 -0.65
N PHE A 81 -4.67 -17.59 -0.95
CA PHE A 81 -4.29 -17.23 -2.32
C PHE A 81 -4.27 -18.46 -3.24
N HIS A 82 -3.65 -19.56 -2.80
CA HIS A 82 -3.59 -20.81 -3.56
C HIS A 82 -4.96 -21.47 -3.74
N MET A 83 -5.85 -21.37 -2.75
CA MET A 83 -7.23 -21.86 -2.85
C MET A 83 -8.10 -21.02 -3.79
N SER A 84 -7.62 -19.85 -4.23
CA SER A 84 -8.33 -18.95 -5.13
C SER A 84 -8.00 -19.27 -6.59
N ARG A 85 -8.95 -19.01 -7.49
CA ARG A 85 -8.81 -19.28 -8.93
C ARG A 85 -8.39 -18.02 -9.70
N PRO A 86 -7.85 -18.15 -10.92
CA PRO A 86 -7.62 -17.00 -11.79
C PRO A 86 -8.88 -16.15 -11.98
N ILE A 87 -8.72 -14.84 -12.18
CA ILE A 87 -9.87 -13.94 -12.33
C ILE A 87 -10.59 -14.05 -13.68
N ALA A 88 -9.93 -14.63 -14.70
CA ALA A 88 -10.50 -14.81 -16.03
C ALA A 88 -11.80 -15.63 -15.98
N GLY A 89 -12.86 -15.12 -16.62
CA GLY A 89 -14.20 -15.70 -16.63
C GLY A 89 -14.95 -15.59 -15.30
N THR A 90 -14.53 -14.71 -14.38
CA THR A 90 -15.18 -14.55 -13.07
C THR A 90 -15.82 -13.18 -12.88
N LEU A 91 -16.66 -13.05 -11.84
CA LEU A 91 -17.24 -11.76 -11.44
C LEU A 91 -16.18 -10.69 -11.15
N ALA A 92 -14.99 -11.10 -10.67
CA ALA A 92 -13.89 -10.18 -10.46
C ALA A 92 -13.37 -9.57 -11.77
N GLU A 93 -13.29 -10.34 -12.86
CA GLU A 93 -12.93 -9.78 -14.17
C GLU A 93 -13.98 -8.76 -14.63
N THR A 94 -15.26 -9.10 -14.56
CA THR A 94 -16.34 -8.17 -14.93
C THR A 94 -16.29 -6.90 -14.09
N TYR A 95 -16.07 -7.02 -12.78
CA TYR A 95 -15.92 -5.90 -11.85
C TYR A 95 -14.75 -4.99 -12.25
N LEU A 96 -13.58 -5.57 -12.52
CA LEU A 96 -12.38 -4.81 -12.88
C LEU A 96 -12.54 -4.13 -14.26
N ARG A 97 -13.13 -4.82 -15.25
CA ARG A 97 -13.45 -4.21 -16.55
C ARG A 97 -14.40 -3.03 -16.41
N HIS A 98 -15.44 -3.15 -15.57
CA HIS A 98 -16.36 -2.05 -15.29
C HIS A 98 -15.67 -0.87 -14.59
N ARG A 99 -14.58 -1.12 -13.86
CA ARG A 99 -13.70 -0.09 -13.28
C ARG A 99 -12.69 0.51 -14.27
N GLY A 100 -12.71 0.10 -15.55
CA GLY A 100 -11.76 0.55 -16.57
C GLY A 100 -10.41 -0.18 -16.53
N ILE A 101 -10.27 -1.22 -15.71
CA ILE A 101 -9.06 -2.04 -15.62
C ILE A 101 -9.22 -3.21 -16.59
N THR A 102 -8.70 -3.03 -17.81
CA THR A 102 -8.90 -3.96 -18.93
C THR A 102 -7.65 -4.74 -19.31
N VAL A 103 -6.47 -4.25 -18.92
CA VAL A 103 -5.20 -4.92 -19.16
C VAL A 103 -4.82 -5.72 -17.92
N PHE A 104 -4.89 -7.05 -18.06
CA PHE A 104 -4.62 -8.01 -17.00
C PHE A 104 -3.20 -8.60 -17.06
N LEU A 105 -2.28 -7.94 -17.75
CA LEU A 105 -0.87 -8.34 -17.82
C LEU A 105 -0.30 -8.36 -16.39
N GLY A 106 0.15 -9.53 -15.92
CA GLY A 106 0.64 -9.69 -14.55
C GLY A 106 -0.43 -10.03 -13.50
N THR A 107 -1.61 -10.53 -13.91
CA THR A 107 -2.67 -11.00 -12.98
C THR A 107 -2.31 -12.21 -12.12
N SER A 108 -1.05 -12.65 -12.09
CA SER A 108 -0.59 -13.66 -11.14
C SER A 108 -0.85 -13.25 -9.70
N ALA A 109 -0.89 -11.94 -9.40
CA ALA A 109 -1.18 -11.37 -8.09
C ALA A 109 -2.68 -11.21 -7.77
N LEU A 110 -3.58 -11.33 -8.75
CA LEU A 110 -5.03 -11.20 -8.56
C LEU A 110 -5.72 -12.54 -8.77
N ARG A 111 -6.52 -12.95 -7.78
CA ARG A 111 -7.31 -14.17 -7.82
C ARG A 111 -8.74 -13.93 -7.34
N PHE A 112 -9.63 -14.87 -7.63
CA PHE A 112 -11.01 -14.83 -7.21
C PHE A 112 -11.33 -16.04 -6.33
N HIS A 113 -12.00 -15.80 -5.20
CA HIS A 113 -12.47 -16.86 -4.31
C HIS A 113 -14.01 -16.84 -4.23
N PRO A 114 -14.73 -17.87 -4.70
CA PRO A 114 -16.20 -17.85 -4.76
C PRO A 114 -16.89 -17.91 -3.39
N ARG A 115 -16.22 -18.42 -2.36
CA ARG A 115 -16.79 -18.64 -1.00
C ARG A 115 -15.84 -18.19 0.11
N CYS A 116 -15.39 -16.95 0.08
CA CYS A 116 -14.49 -16.40 1.09
C CYS A 116 -15.23 -16.19 2.42
N TYR A 117 -14.63 -16.61 3.53
CA TYR A 117 -15.22 -16.43 4.85
C TYR A 117 -15.14 -14.97 5.31
N TYR A 118 -16.29 -14.43 5.69
CA TYR A 118 -16.44 -13.10 6.26
C TYR A 118 -17.19 -13.20 7.58
N ARG A 119 -16.68 -12.50 8.59
CA ARG A 119 -17.29 -12.43 9.90
C ARG A 119 -17.38 -10.95 10.31
N PRO A 120 -18.58 -10.34 10.31
CA PRO A 120 -18.72 -8.91 10.56
C PRO A 120 -18.43 -8.52 12.01
N ASP A 121 -18.75 -9.39 12.98
CA ASP A 121 -18.43 -9.22 14.40
C ASP A 121 -18.01 -10.55 15.02
N ARG A 122 -17.26 -10.51 16.13
CA ARG A 122 -16.78 -11.69 16.86
C ARG A 122 -17.90 -12.64 17.31
N HIS A 123 -19.13 -12.13 17.47
CA HIS A 123 -20.29 -12.89 17.91
C HIS A 123 -21.23 -13.26 16.76
N ALA A 124 -21.05 -12.66 15.57
CA ALA A 124 -21.86 -12.95 14.41
C ALA A 124 -21.53 -14.34 13.81
N PRO A 125 -22.47 -14.99 13.10
CA PRO A 125 -22.17 -16.20 12.36
C PRO A 125 -21.19 -15.92 11.21
N THR A 126 -20.34 -16.90 10.90
CA THR A 126 -19.46 -16.85 9.73
C THR A 126 -20.29 -16.96 8.46
N GLN A 127 -20.09 -16.02 7.55
CA GLN A 127 -20.76 -15.98 6.25
C GLN A 127 -19.75 -16.26 5.13
N THR A 128 -20.24 -16.65 3.96
CA THR A 128 -19.40 -16.87 2.77
C THR A 128 -19.83 -15.96 1.63
N PHE A 129 -18.89 -15.18 1.09
CA PHE A 129 -19.13 -14.29 -0.04
C PHE A 129 -18.09 -14.50 -1.15
N PRO A 130 -18.43 -14.25 -2.43
CA PRO A 130 -17.43 -14.13 -3.47
C PRO A 130 -16.52 -12.94 -3.17
N ALA A 131 -15.20 -13.11 -3.33
CA ALA A 131 -14.23 -12.06 -3.04
C ALA A 131 -13.12 -12.01 -4.09
N LEU A 132 -12.68 -10.79 -4.39
CA LEU A 132 -11.41 -10.52 -5.08
C LEU A 132 -10.27 -10.64 -4.06
N ILE A 133 -9.25 -11.41 -4.40
CA ILE A 133 -8.07 -11.65 -3.57
C ILE A 133 -6.85 -11.07 -4.26
N ALA A 134 -6.18 -10.12 -3.62
CA ALA A 134 -4.94 -9.54 -4.10
C ALA A 134 -3.77 -9.99 -3.22
N ALA A 135 -2.73 -10.57 -3.82
CA ALA A 135 -1.50 -10.90 -3.12
C ALA A 135 -0.72 -9.63 -2.76
N ILE A 136 -0.21 -9.60 -1.53
CA ILE A 136 0.78 -8.64 -1.07
C ILE A 136 2.08 -9.42 -0.99
N SER A 137 3.04 -9.07 -1.85
CA SER A 137 4.35 -9.72 -1.92
C SER A 137 5.44 -8.80 -1.40
N ASP A 138 6.52 -9.38 -0.87
CA ASP A 138 7.76 -8.67 -0.58
C ASP A 138 8.61 -8.43 -1.85
N ALA A 139 9.80 -7.85 -1.67
CA ALA A 139 10.73 -7.58 -2.77
C ALA A 139 11.31 -8.86 -3.42
N SER A 140 11.26 -10.00 -2.72
CA SER A 140 11.66 -11.31 -3.25
C SER A 140 10.53 -11.97 -4.06
N GLY A 141 9.31 -11.43 -3.97
CA GLY A 141 8.11 -11.97 -4.61
C GLY A 141 7.28 -12.89 -3.71
N ASP A 142 7.71 -13.12 -2.47
CA ASP A 142 7.04 -14.02 -1.55
C ASP A 142 5.78 -13.38 -0.95
N ILE A 143 4.70 -14.15 -0.88
CA ILE A 143 3.41 -13.66 -0.37
C ILE A 143 3.50 -13.46 1.14
N VAL A 144 3.46 -12.20 1.58
CA VAL A 144 3.43 -11.81 2.98
C VAL A 144 2.02 -11.52 3.49
N GLY A 145 1.06 -11.31 2.59
CA GLY A 145 -0.32 -11.02 2.95
C GLY A 145 -1.28 -11.12 1.77
N VAL A 146 -2.57 -10.98 2.05
CA VAL A 146 -3.61 -10.88 1.03
C VAL A 146 -4.66 -9.86 1.42
N GLN A 147 -5.09 -9.06 0.44
CA GLN A 147 -6.26 -8.20 0.56
C GLN A 147 -7.49 -8.90 -0.02
N ARG A 148 -8.64 -8.69 0.64
CA ARG A 148 -9.94 -9.25 0.24
C ARG A 148 -10.89 -8.08 -0.03
N THR A 149 -11.62 -8.12 -1.14
CA THR A 149 -12.62 -7.10 -1.53
C THR A 149 -13.90 -7.76 -1.98
#